data_AF-A0A3C0HNK7-F1
#
_entry.id   AF-A0A3C0HNK7-F1
#
_cell.length_a   1.000
_cell.length_b   1.000
_cell.length_c   1.000
_cell.angle_alpha   90.00
_cell.angle_beta   90.00
_cell.angle_gamma   90.00
#
_symmetry.space_group_name_H-M   'P 1'
#
loop_
_entity.id
_entity.type
_entity.pdbx_description
1 polymer ?
#
loop_
_entity_poly.entity_id
_entity_poly.type
_entity_poly.pdbx_seq_one_letter_code
_entity_poly.pdbx_strand_id
1 'polypeptide(L)' 'MTAPWSTIPRLIDDAAERFAEAEAIADGEISWSFAEFRTEIYRAAAALMASGIEAGDRVALWAPNCW' A
#
# COMPACT_ATOMS: atom_id res chain seq x y z
N MET A 1 17.86 10.66 -13.14
CA MET A 1 16.59 11.25 -12.65
C MET A 1 16.35 10.72 -11.25
N THR A 2 16.24 11.60 -10.26
CA THR A 2 15.80 11.21 -8.90
C THR A 2 14.29 11.09 -8.90
N ALA A 3 13.76 10.04 -8.29
CA ALA A 3 12.32 9.94 -8.04
C ALA A 3 11.87 11.14 -7.17
N PRO A 4 10.72 11.77 -7.44
CA PRO A 4 10.27 12.95 -6.68
C PRO A 4 9.73 12.61 -5.27
N TRP A 5 9.76 11.33 -4.88
CA TRP A 5 9.41 10.82 -3.56
C TRP A 5 10.62 10.17 -2.88
N SER A 6 10.66 10.27 -1.55
CA SER A 6 11.72 9.73 -0.70
C SER A 6 11.26 8.60 0.22
N THR A 7 9.96 8.25 0.21
CA THR A 7 9.37 7.16 1.00
C THR A 7 8.34 6.40 0.16
N ILE A 8 8.11 5.13 0.50
CA ILE A 8 7.11 4.28 -0.16
C ILE A 8 5.67 4.83 0.02
N PRO A 9 5.24 5.30 1.20
CA PRO A 9 3.90 5.90 1.34
C PRO A 9 3.66 7.10 0.42
N ARG A 10 4.66 7.98 0.25
CA ARG A 10 4.56 9.12 -0.66
C ARG A 10 4.48 8.70 -2.14
N LEU A 11 5.14 7.61 -2.52
CA LEU A 11 5.00 7.02 -3.84
C LEU A 11 3.56 6.51 -4.07
N ILE A 12 2.98 5.85 -3.06
CA ILE A 12 1.60 5.33 -3.13
C ILE A 12 0.59 6.49 -3.27
N ASP A 13 0.77 7.56 -2.51
CA ASP A 13 -0.09 8.75 -2.63
C ASP A 13 -0.01 9.38 -4.04
N ASP A 14 1.21 9.60 -4.57
CA ASP A 14 1.41 10.13 -5.94
C ASP A 14 0.76 9.23 -7.01
N ALA A 15 0.92 7.91 -6.87
CA ALA A 15 0.35 6.95 -7.80
C ALA A 15 -1.19 6.95 -7.78
N ALA A 16 -1.79 7.02 -6.59
CA ALA A 16 -3.24 7.10 -6.43
C ALA A 16 -3.83 8.41 -6.97
N GLU A 17 -3.09 9.53 -6.91
CA GLU A 17 -3.53 10.79 -7.49
C GLU A 17 -3.43 10.78 -9.03
N ARG A 18 -2.33 10.24 -9.57
CA ARG A 18 -2.04 10.33 -11.01
C ARG A 18 -2.67 9.23 -11.85
N PHE A 19 -2.88 8.06 -11.26
CA PHE A 19 -3.35 6.86 -11.93
C PHE A 19 -4.58 6.26 -11.22
N ALA A 20 -5.37 7.09 -10.55
CA ALA A 20 -6.47 6.71 -9.66
C ALA A 20 -7.28 5.51 -10.15
N GLU A 21 -7.78 5.56 -11.38
CA GLU A 21 -8.68 4.58 -11.99
C GLU A 21 -7.97 3.39 -12.68
N ALA A 22 -6.63 3.44 -12.80
CA ALA A 22 -5.88 2.35 -13.43
C ALA A 22 -5.76 1.16 -12.47
N GLU A 23 -5.84 -0.07 -12.99
CA GLU A 23 -5.68 -1.29 -12.21
C GLU A 23 -4.25 -1.38 -11.64
N ALA A 24 -4.16 -1.54 -10.32
CA ALA A 24 -2.91 -1.68 -9.57
C ALA A 24 -2.67 -3.12 -9.13
N ILE A 25 -3.74 -3.83 -8.73
CA ILE A 25 -3.72 -5.22 -8.26
C ILE A 25 -4.71 -6.03 -9.09
N ALA A 26 -4.27 -7.20 -9.54
CA ALA A 26 -5.10 -8.22 -10.16
C ALA A 26 -4.69 -9.60 -9.60
N ASP A 27 -5.54 -10.20 -8.77
CA ASP A 27 -5.34 -11.53 -8.19
C ASP A 27 -6.69 -12.26 -8.03
N GLY A 28 -6.92 -13.27 -8.87
CA GLY A 28 -8.20 -13.99 -8.90
C GLY A 28 -9.38 -13.06 -9.19
N GLU A 29 -10.29 -12.93 -8.23
CA GLU A 29 -11.47 -12.06 -8.31
C GLU A 29 -11.20 -10.63 -7.80
N ILE A 30 -10.02 -10.39 -7.22
CA ILE A 30 -9.62 -9.06 -6.74
C ILE A 30 -9.03 -8.29 -7.90
N SER A 31 -9.67 -7.16 -8.21
CA SER A 31 -9.16 -6.12 -9.09
C SER A 31 -9.35 -4.80 -8.36
N TRP A 32 -8.24 -4.13 -8.04
CA TRP A 32 -8.25 -2.83 -7.39
C TRP A 32 -7.53 -1.81 -8.25
N SER A 33 -8.14 -0.64 -8.35
CA SER A 33 -7.52 0.56 -8.87
C SER A 33 -6.44 1.10 -7.92
N PHE A 34 -5.56 2.01 -8.38
CA PHE A 34 -4.58 2.65 -7.50
C PHE A 34 -5.22 3.41 -6.33
N ALA A 35 -6.41 4.01 -6.53
CA ALA A 35 -7.13 4.69 -5.47
C ALA A 35 -7.67 3.72 -4.40
N GLU A 36 -8.20 2.57 -4.81
CA GLU A 36 -8.68 1.52 -3.91
C GLU A 36 -7.50 0.86 -3.18
N PHE A 37 -6.43 0.55 -3.90
CA PHE A 37 -5.25 -0.08 -3.31
C PHE A 37 -4.62 0.82 -2.23
N ARG A 38 -4.52 2.13 -2.48
CA ARG A 38 -4.11 3.11 -1.45
C ARG A 38 -4.99 3.01 -0.20
N THR A 39 -6.30 2.92 -0.38
CA THR A 39 -7.26 2.83 0.73
C THR A 39 -6.98 1.60 1.59
N GLU A 40 -6.79 0.42 0.98
CA GLU A 40 -6.48 -0.80 1.72
C GLU A 40 -5.10 -0.77 2.40
N ILE A 41 -4.09 -0.15 1.77
CA ILE A 41 -2.78 0.07 2.41
C ILE A 41 -2.91 0.89 3.68
N TYR A 42 -3.64 2.02 3.63
CA TYR A 42 -3.82 2.87 4.81
C TYR A 42 -4.66 2.19 5.89
N ARG A 43 -5.64 1.36 5.51
CA ARG A 43 -6.41 0.53 6.44
C ARG A 43 -5.53 -0.48 7.15
N ALA A 44 -4.67 -1.21 6.43
CA ALA A 44 -3.73 -2.15 7.02
C ALA A 44 -2.70 -1.44 7.93
N ALA A 45 -2.16 -0.31 7.49
CA ALA A 45 -1.23 0.50 8.30
C ALA A 45 -1.88 0.99 9.59
N ALA A 46 -3.14 1.46 9.54
CA ALA A 46 -3.89 1.87 10.73
C ALA A 46 -4.10 0.72 11.71
N ALA A 47 -4.39 -0.49 11.22
CA ALA A 47 -4.53 -1.68 12.05
C ALA A 47 -3.20 -2.08 12.72
N LEU A 48 -2.08 -2.01 11.99
CA LEU A 48 -0.75 -2.28 12.54
C LEU A 48 -0.38 -1.27 13.63
N MET A 49 -0.61 0.03 13.41
CA MET A 49 -0.39 1.05 14.43
C MET A 49 -1.29 0.81 15.67
N ALA A 50 -2.56 0.47 15.46
CA ALA A 50 -3.48 0.15 16.55
C ALA A 50 -3.07 -1.11 17.33
N SER A 51 -2.32 -2.02 16.71
CA SER A 51 -1.73 -3.19 17.37
C SER A 51 -0.46 -2.89 18.19
N GLY A 52 0.01 -1.64 18.17
CA GLY A 52 1.16 -1.18 18.95
C GLY A 52 2.49 -1.17 18.18
N ILE A 53 2.47 -1.25 16.85
CA ILE A 53 3.69 -1.14 16.03
C ILE A 53 4.14 0.31 15.95
N GLU A 54 5.43 0.54 16.22
CA GLU A 54 6.09 1.83 16.18
C GLU A 54 7.23 1.91 15.16
N ALA A 55 7.77 3.10 14.96
CA ALA A 55 8.91 3.32 14.07
C ALA A 55 10.15 2.58 14.57
N GLY A 56 10.71 1.71 13.72
CA GLY A 56 11.88 0.89 14.04
C GLY A 56 11.53 -0.55 14.49
N ASP A 57 10.25 -0.83 14.73
CA ASP A 57 9.80 -2.20 14.96
C ASP A 57 9.94 -3.07 13.71
N ARG A 58 10.09 -4.37 13.94
CA ARG A 58 10.25 -5.37 12.88
C ARG A 58 8.95 -6.14 12.74
N VAL A 59 8.42 -6.18 11.54
CA VAL A 59 7.23 -6.97 11.18
C VAL A 59 7.68 -8.10 10.27
N ALA A 60 7.45 -9.35 10.69
CA ALA A 60 7.70 -10.52 9.84
C ALA A 60 6.42 -10.87 9.07
N LEU A 61 6.56 -11.14 7.77
CA LEU A 61 5.47 -11.64 6.93
C LEU A 61 5.78 -13.08 6.53
N TRP A 62 4.93 -14.02 6.93
CA TRP A 62 4.97 -15.40 6.46
C TRP A 62 3.62 -15.80 5.89
N ALA A 63 3.51 -15.68 4.58
CA ALA A 63 2.30 -15.96 3.81
C ALA A 63 2.70 -16.35 2.39
N PRO A 64 1.86 -17.08 1.63
CA PRO A 64 1.98 -17.14 0.18
C PRO A 64 1.81 -15.74 -0.43
N ASN A 65 2.19 -15.58 -1.69
CA ASN A 65 1.78 -14.40 -2.45
C ASN A 65 0.26 -14.45 -2.62
N CYS A 66 -0.43 -13.42 -2.13
CA CYS A 66 -1.88 -13.28 -2.23
C CYS A 66 -2.26 -11.79 -2.13
N TRP A 67 -3.43 -11.50 -2.68
CA TRP A 67 -4.25 -10.33 -2.34
C TRP A 67 -5.60 -10.76 -1.80
#